data_AF-A0A4R3JDV6-F1
#
_entry.id   AF-A0A4R3JDV6-F1
#
_cell.length_a   1.000
_cell.length_b   1.000
_cell.length_c   1.000
_cell.angle_alpha   90.00
_cell.angle_beta   90.00
_cell.angle_gamma   90.00
#
_symmetry.space_group_name_H-M   'P 1'
#
loop_
_entity.id
_entity.type
_entity.pdbx_description
1 polymer ?
#
loop_
_entity_poly.entity_id
_entity_poly.type
_entity_poly.pdbx_seq_one_letter_code
_entity_poly.pdbx_strand_id
1 'polypeptide(L)'
;MKNIGLTLKKARENKNYTQKHVMELTGINRKSLSGYENNVAEPDLNTFAILARLYNLSADEILEIKPPYTSIKFSKLEKGMLCAFRNLTEGKQQEFLVQLEALVKYLGTQKDLH
;
A
#
# COMPACT_ATOMS: atom_id res chain seq x y z
N MET A 1 16.08 9.96 -11.53
CA MET A 1 15.24 9.40 -10.45
C MET A 1 13.85 10.01 -10.56
N LYS A 2 12.79 9.22 -10.29
CA LYS A 2 11.43 9.76 -10.21
C LYS A 2 11.35 10.76 -9.06
N ASN A 3 10.50 11.78 -9.22
CA ASN A 3 10.51 12.99 -8.40
C ASN A 3 9.73 12.78 -7.09
N ILE A 4 10.38 12.11 -6.12
CA ILE A 4 9.82 11.85 -4.78
C ILE A 4 9.42 13.18 -4.10
N GLY A 5 10.20 14.24 -4.29
CA GLY A 5 9.92 15.56 -3.75
C GLY A 5 8.54 16.11 -4.16
N LEU A 6 8.20 15.99 -5.44
CA LEU A 6 6.91 16.42 -5.97
C LEU A 6 5.76 15.59 -5.38
N THR A 7 5.96 14.28 -5.20
CA THR A 7 4.96 13.41 -4.56
C THR A 7 4.71 13.82 -3.11
N LEU A 8 5.78 14.06 -2.34
CA LEU A 8 5.67 14.56 -0.96
C LEU A 8 4.97 15.92 -0.90
N LYS A 9 5.29 16.83 -1.84
CA LYS A 9 4.65 18.16 -1.93
C LYS A 9 3.14 18.04 -2.17
N LYS A 10 2.74 17.23 -3.15
CA LYS A 10 1.32 16.97 -3.45
C LYS A 10 0.61 16.32 -2.27
N ALA A 11 1.25 15.36 -1.60
CA ALA A 11 0.70 14.70 -0.42
C ALA A 11 0.44 15.70 0.73
N ARG A 12 1.38 16.62 0.97
CA ARG A 12 1.21 17.72 1.92
C ARG A 12 0.04 18.62 1.55
N GLU A 13 -0.03 19.03 0.29
CA GLU A 13 -1.07 19.93 -0.22
C GLU A 13 -2.45 19.28 -0.18
N ASN A 14 -2.57 17.98 -0.46
CA ASN A 14 -3.81 17.21 -0.33
C ASN A 14 -4.34 17.14 1.12
N LYS A 15 -3.45 17.25 2.11
CA LYS A 15 -3.81 17.38 3.53
C LYS A 15 -4.12 18.84 3.93
N ASN A 16 -4.01 19.79 3.01
CA ASN A 16 -4.09 21.23 3.24
C ASN A 16 -3.06 21.75 4.26
N TYR A 17 -1.89 21.11 4.32
CA TYR A 17 -0.84 21.49 5.27
C TYR A 17 0.13 22.50 4.65
N THR A 18 0.52 23.50 5.42
CA THR A 18 1.68 24.35 5.09
C THR A 18 2.96 23.64 5.50
N GLN A 19 4.11 24.00 4.91
CA GLN A 19 5.40 23.46 5.35
C GLN A 19 5.71 23.81 6.82
N LYS A 20 5.23 24.95 7.31
CA LYS A 20 5.33 25.34 8.73
C LYS A 20 4.52 24.39 9.61
N HIS A 21 3.31 24.06 9.19
CA HIS A 21 2.45 23.14 9.94
C HIS A 21 3.04 21.72 10.00
N VAL A 22 3.63 21.23 8.91
CA VAL A 22 4.34 19.94 8.93
C VAL A 22 5.51 19.96 9.90
N MET A 23 6.28 21.06 9.95
CA MET A 23 7.34 21.23 10.93
C MET A 23 6.82 21.18 12.36
N GLU A 24 5.70 21.82 12.66
CA GLU A 24 5.06 21.78 13.99
C GLU A 24 4.62 20.36 14.37
N LEU A 25 4.13 19.56 13.41
CA LEU A 25 3.67 18.19 13.65
C LEU A 25 4.80 17.16 13.76
N THR A 26 5.95 17.40 13.11
CA THR A 26 6.99 16.37 12.92
C THR A 26 8.36 16.73 13.47
N GLY A 27 8.60 18.01 13.78
CA GLY A 27 9.93 18.53 14.09
C GLY A 27 10.85 18.68 12.88
N ILE A 28 10.44 18.27 11.67
CA ILE A 28 11.25 18.40 10.45
C ILE A 28 11.36 19.88 10.09
N ASN A 29 12.58 20.41 10.01
CA ASN A 29 12.79 21.82 9.70
C ASN A 29 12.14 22.20 8.36
N ARG A 30 11.44 23.34 8.34
CA ARG A 30 10.77 23.86 7.13
C ARG A 30 11.71 23.96 5.92
N LYS A 31 12.97 24.36 6.12
CA LYS A 31 13.98 24.46 5.04
C LYS A 31 14.33 23.07 4.50
N SER A 32 14.50 22.08 5.37
CA SER A 32 14.74 20.69 4.97
C SER A 32 13.55 20.13 4.19
N LEU A 33 12.32 20.31 4.69
CA LEU A 33 11.10 19.91 4.00
C LEU A 33 10.98 20.55 2.61
N SER A 34 11.26 21.85 2.52
CA SER A 34 11.29 22.54 1.22
C SER A 34 12.38 21.99 0.29
N GLY A 35 13.55 21.64 0.84
CA GLY A 35 14.62 20.98 0.09
C GLY A 35 14.17 19.63 -0.46
N TYR A 36 13.49 18.82 0.34
CA TYR A 36 12.93 17.53 -0.10
C TYR A 36 11.88 17.73 -1.19
N GLU A 37 10.92 18.63 -0.99
CA GLU A 37 9.82 18.88 -1.93
C GLU A 37 10.27 19.42 -3.29
N ASN A 38 11.44 20.04 -3.36
CA ASN A 38 12.03 20.58 -4.58
C ASN A 38 13.21 19.75 -5.12
N ASN A 39 13.46 18.54 -4.56
CA ASN A 39 14.58 17.65 -4.92
C ASN A 39 15.97 18.28 -4.78
N VAL A 40 16.13 19.21 -3.86
CA VAL A 40 17.44 19.79 -3.50
C VAL A 40 18.19 18.85 -2.54
N ALA A 41 17.45 18.09 -1.74
CA ALA A 41 17.97 17.06 -0.84
C ALA A 41 16.99 15.89 -0.79
N GLU A 42 17.45 14.76 -0.28
CA GLU A 42 16.60 13.60 -0.01
C GLU A 42 16.41 13.42 1.51
N PRO A 43 15.20 13.06 1.97
CA PRO A 43 15.00 12.70 3.37
C PRO A 43 15.69 11.38 3.69
N ASP A 44 16.25 11.24 4.89
CA ASP A 44 16.66 9.93 5.39
C ASP A 44 15.43 9.01 5.61
N LEU A 45 15.66 7.72 5.85
CA LEU A 45 14.58 6.74 5.99
C LEU A 45 13.63 7.04 7.16
N ASN A 46 14.14 7.62 8.25
CA ASN A 46 13.31 7.98 9.40
C ASN A 46 12.39 9.16 9.07
N THR A 47 12.94 10.20 8.47
CA THR A 47 12.23 11.39 7.98
C THR A 47 11.20 11.00 6.94
N PHE A 48 11.57 10.12 6.00
CA PHE A 48 10.66 9.57 5.01
C PHE A 48 9.49 8.84 5.67
N ALA A 49 9.75 7.94 6.63
CA ALA A 49 8.71 7.19 7.34
C ALA A 49 7.80 8.08 8.19
N ILE A 50 8.30 9.20 8.72
CA ILE A 50 7.49 10.21 9.41
C ILE A 50 6.54 10.89 8.43
N LEU A 51 7.05 11.38 7.29
CA LEU A 51 6.25 12.05 6.26
C LEU A 51 5.21 11.10 5.64
N ALA A 52 5.57 9.85 5.38
CA ALA A 52 4.66 8.83 4.86
C ALA A 52 3.46 8.60 5.78
N ARG A 53 3.73 8.44 7.09
CA ARG A 53 2.67 8.31 8.11
C ARG A 53 1.82 9.57 8.22
N LEU A 54 2.45 10.75 8.25
CA LEU A 54 1.73 12.02 8.34
C LEU A 54 0.74 12.19 7.18
N TYR A 55 1.17 11.85 5.96
CA TYR A 55 0.35 12.00 4.78
C TYR A 55 -0.57 10.80 4.49
N ASN A 56 -0.48 9.72 5.28
CA ASN A 56 -1.22 8.48 5.10
C ASN A 56 -1.00 7.87 3.70
N LEU A 57 0.27 7.78 3.30
CA LEU A 57 0.73 7.14 2.07
C LEU A 57 1.67 5.99 2.39
N SER A 58 1.61 4.94 1.58
CA SER A 58 2.58 3.85 1.57
C SER A 58 3.90 4.30 0.93
N ALA A 59 4.99 3.59 1.25
CA ALA A 59 6.27 3.79 0.59
C ALA A 59 6.17 3.56 -0.93
N ASP A 60 5.36 2.58 -1.35
CA ASP A 60 5.14 2.27 -2.76
C ASP A 60 4.50 3.44 -3.52
N GLU A 61 3.52 4.12 -2.90
CA GLU A 61 2.90 5.32 -3.48
C GLU A 61 3.90 6.47 -3.62
N ILE A 62 4.74 6.70 -2.60
CA ILE A 62 5.68 7.83 -2.59
C ILE A 62 6.85 7.59 -3.55
N LEU A 63 7.39 6.37 -3.56
CA LEU A 63 8.50 5.97 -4.43
C LEU A 63 8.04 5.61 -5.85
N GLU A 64 6.73 5.66 -6.09
CA GLU A 64 6.06 5.19 -7.30
C GLU A 64 6.53 3.77 -7.71
N ILE A 65 6.73 2.91 -6.71
CA ILE A 65 6.96 1.48 -6.91
C ILE A 65 5.63 0.92 -7.36
N LYS A 66 5.52 0.64 -8.65
CA LYS A 66 4.43 -0.19 -9.14
C LYS A 66 4.78 -1.60 -8.70
N PRO A 67 3.98 -2.27 -7.85
CA PRO A 67 4.18 -3.69 -7.66
C PRO A 67 4.19 -4.35 -9.05
N PRO A 68 5.08 -5.33 -9.30
CA PRO A 68 5.11 -6.05 -10.57
C PRO A 68 3.73 -6.66 -10.91
N TYR A 69 2.89 -6.82 -9.88
CA TYR A 69 1.48 -7.11 -9.97
C TYR A 69 0.68 -5.83 -9.68
N THR A 70 0.40 -5.04 -10.73
CA THR A 70 -0.64 -4.01 -10.69
C THR A 70 -1.87 -4.57 -9.97
N SER A 71 -2.40 -3.85 -8.96
CA SER A 71 -3.67 -4.11 -8.26
C SER A 71 -4.48 -5.22 -8.92
N ILE A 72 -4.35 -6.47 -8.43
CA ILE A 72 -5.10 -7.59 -8.99
C ILE A 72 -6.56 -7.15 -8.94
N LYS A 73 -7.15 -6.85 -10.10
CA LYS A 73 -8.57 -6.55 -10.19
C LYS A 73 -9.27 -7.87 -9.96
N PHE A 74 -9.54 -8.17 -8.70
CA PHE A 74 -10.33 -9.32 -8.32
C PHE A 74 -11.66 -9.24 -9.08
N SER A 75 -11.98 -10.33 -9.77
CA SER A 75 -13.30 -10.59 -10.30
C SER A 75 -14.35 -10.51 -9.18
N LYS A 76 -15.62 -10.38 -9.58
CA LYS A 76 -16.74 -10.37 -8.63
C LYS A 76 -16.74 -11.64 -7.75
N LEU A 77 -16.36 -12.78 -8.31
CA LEU A 77 -16.29 -14.06 -7.61
C LEU A 77 -15.16 -14.09 -6.58
N GLU A 78 -13.96 -13.64 -6.95
CA GLU A 78 -12.82 -13.56 -6.02
C GLU A 78 -13.10 -12.63 -4.84
N LYS A 79 -13.75 -11.48 -5.10
CA LYS A 79 -14.19 -10.57 -4.01
C LYS A 79 -15.22 -11.23 -3.10
N GLY A 80 -16.17 -11.98 -3.67
CA GLY A 80 -17.16 -12.75 -2.92
C GLY A 80 -16.50 -13.79 -2.01
N MET A 81 -15.57 -14.57 -2.56
CA MET A 81 -14.81 -15.57 -1.81
C MET A 81 -14.02 -14.93 -0.66
N LEU A 82 -13.29 -13.84 -0.93
CA LEU A 82 -12.50 -13.16 0.09
C LEU A 82 -13.37 -12.58 1.22
N CYS A 83 -14.53 -12.02 0.88
CA CYS A 83 -15.48 -11.50 1.88
C CYS A 83 -16.02 -12.63 2.76
N ALA A 84 -16.45 -13.75 2.16
CA ALA A 84 -16.92 -14.91 2.88
C ALA A 84 -15.83 -15.48 3.82
N PHE A 85 -14.60 -15.61 3.32
CA PHE A 85 -13.46 -16.10 4.09
C PHE A 85 -13.14 -15.22 5.31
N ARG A 86 -13.15 -13.89 5.14
CA ARG A 86 -12.87 -12.94 6.22
C ARG A 86 -13.92 -12.93 7.34
N ASN A 87 -15.14 -13.37 7.07
CA ASN A 87 -16.21 -13.48 8.06
C ASN A 87 -16.10 -14.75 8.92
N LEU A 88 -15.17 -15.66 8.61
CA LEU A 88 -14.93 -16.87 9.40
C LEU A 88 -13.96 -16.58 10.55
N THR A 89 -14.07 -17.34 11.64
CA THR A 89 -13.05 -17.39 12.68
C THR A 89 -11.76 -18.03 12.13
N GLU A 90 -10.62 -17.77 12.75
CA GLU A 90 -9.32 -18.29 12.28
C GLU A 90 -9.31 -19.83 12.15
N GLY A 91 -9.88 -20.55 13.12
CA GLY A 91 -10.02 -22.02 13.02
C GLY A 91 -10.88 -22.46 11.84
N LYS A 92 -11.94 -21.72 11.51
CA LYS A 92 -12.80 -22.00 10.35
C LYS A 92 -12.17 -21.59 9.03
N GLN A 93 -11.30 -20.58 9.03
CA GLN A 93 -10.48 -20.22 7.87
C GLN A 93 -9.52 -21.36 7.51
N GLN A 94 -8.85 -21.96 8.50
CA GLN A 94 -7.97 -23.11 8.28
C GLN A 94 -8.73 -24.31 7.70
N GLU A 95 -9.88 -24.65 8.28
CA GLU A 95 -10.74 -25.74 7.79
C GLU A 95 -11.21 -25.47 6.35
N PHE A 96 -11.63 -24.24 6.06
CA PHE A 96 -12.03 -23.82 4.72
C PHE A 96 -10.89 -23.99 3.70
N LEU A 97 -9.66 -23.62 4.04
CA LEU A 97 -8.51 -23.77 3.13
C LEU A 97 -8.25 -25.22 2.78
N VAL A 98 -8.27 -26.14 3.76
CA VAL A 98 -8.09 -27.58 3.51
C VAL A 98 -9.17 -28.11 2.57
N GLN A 99 -10.43 -27.73 2.79
CA GLN A 99 -11.54 -28.15 1.93
C GLN A 99 -11.44 -27.56 0.52
N LEU A 100 -11.05 -26.29 0.40
CA LEU A 100 -10.86 -25.63 -0.88
C LEU A 100 -9.73 -26.28 -1.67
N GLU A 101 -8.60 -26.59 -1.05
CA GLU A 101 -7.48 -27.29 -1.68
C GLU A 101 -7.88 -28.68 -2.19
N ALA A 102 -8.62 -29.44 -1.37
CA ALA A 102 -9.15 -30.74 -1.77
C ALA A 102 -10.10 -30.61 -2.98
N LEU A 103 -10.98 -29.61 -2.98
CA LEU A 103 -11.90 -29.34 -4.08
C LEU A 103 -11.15 -28.93 -5.36
N VAL A 104 -10.17 -28.04 -5.25
CA VAL A 104 -9.34 -27.62 -6.40
C VAL A 104 -8.61 -28.81 -7.00
N LYS A 105 -8.04 -29.68 -6.16
CA LYS A 105 -7.40 -30.92 -6.63
C LYS A 105 -8.38 -31.83 -7.36
N TYR A 106 -9.57 -32.06 -6.79
CA TYR A 106 -10.62 -32.87 -7.43
C TYR A 106 -11.03 -32.30 -8.79
N LEU A 107 -11.31 -31.01 -8.87
CA LEU A 107 -11.68 -30.35 -10.13
C LEU A 107 -10.56 -30.35 -11.16
N GLY A 108 -9.30 -30.29 -10.72
CA GLY A 108 -8.12 -30.45 -11.58
C GLY A 108 -8.06 -31.85 -12.21
N THR A 109 -8.25 -32.90 -11.41
CA THR A 109 -8.21 -34.29 -11.92
C THR A 109 -9.31 -34.62 -12.93
N GLN A 110 -10.47 -33.95 -12.85
CA GLN A 110 -11.55 -34.13 -13.81
C GLN A 110 -11.27 -33.48 -15.18
N LYS A 111 -10.40 -32.46 -15.23
CA LYS A 111 -9.99 -31.81 -16.48
C LYS A 111 -9.05 -32.67 -17.34
N ASP A 112 -8.32 -33.61 -16.73
CA ASP A 112 -7.38 -34.49 -17.44
C ASP A 112 -8.05 -35.73 -18.06
N LEU A 113 -9.38 -35.88 -17.90
CA LEU A 113 -10.19 -37.00 -18.39
C LEU A 113 -10.97 -36.70 -19.68
N HIS A 114 -10.85 -35.48 -20.22
CA HIS A 114 -11.48 -35.02 -21.46
C HIS A 114 -10.47 -34.30 -22.36
#